data_AF-A0A7G8IWD3-F1
#
_entry.id   AF-A0A7G8IWD3-F1
#
_cell.length_a   1.000
_cell.length_b   1.000
_cell.length_c   1.000
_cell.angle_alpha   90.00
_cell.angle_beta   90.00
_cell.angle_gamma   90.00
#
_symmetry.space_group_name_H-M   'P 1'
#
loop_
_entity.id
_entity.type
_entity.pdbx_description
1 polymer ?
#
loop_
_entity_poly.entity_id
_entity_poly.type
_entity_poly.pdbx_seq_one_letter_code
_entity_poly.pdbx_strand_id
1 'polypeptide(L)'
;MQIRDLNKQIALFVTEKVGTMTCAYFFALLALISLPEALSSEDPLEIVSWIAETFLQLVLLSIIIVGQNIQGDIAEQQAQTDRETLAAIKKLAEEIHVVATQSQTN
;
A
#
# COMPACT_ATOMS: atom_id res chain seq x y z
N MET A 1 -20.22 10.69 17.17
CA MET A 1 -19.57 9.54 16.48
C MET A 1 -19.47 9.75 14.97
N GLN A 2 -20.49 10.29 14.30
CA GLN A 2 -20.58 10.44 12.83
C GLN A 2 -19.41 11.17 12.12
N ILE A 3 -18.77 12.18 12.72
CA ILE A 3 -17.73 12.96 12.02
C ILE A 3 -16.42 12.16 11.84
N ARG A 4 -16.09 11.24 12.75
CA ARG A 4 -14.89 10.38 12.61
C ARG A 4 -15.01 9.43 11.44
N ASP A 5 -16.20 8.94 11.16
CA ASP A 5 -16.45 8.00 10.06
C ASP A 5 -16.42 8.70 8.70
N LEU A 6 -16.95 9.93 8.61
CA LEU A 6 -16.84 10.76 7.41
C LEU A 6 -15.38 11.13 7.09
N ASN A 7 -14.62 11.59 8.08
CA ASN A 7 -13.20 11.92 7.88
C ASN A 7 -12.39 10.69 7.45
N LYS A 8 -12.70 9.53 8.02
CA LYS A 8 -12.07 8.26 7.66
C LYS A 8 -12.42 7.84 6.22
N GLN A 9 -13.67 7.97 5.80
CA GLN A 9 -14.08 7.66 4.43
C GLN A 9 -13.41 8.58 3.41
N ILE A 10 -13.34 9.88 3.69
CA ILE A 10 -12.65 10.85 2.81
C ILE A 10 -11.16 10.52 2.73
N ALA A 11 -10.52 10.25 3.87
CA ALA A 11 -9.11 9.88 3.91
C ALA A 11 -8.84 8.60 3.10
N LEU A 12 -9.64 7.55 3.29
CA LEU A 12 -9.54 6.31 2.50
C LEU A 12 -9.71 6.57 1.01
N PHE A 13 -10.74 7.34 0.62
CA PHE A 13 -10.98 7.67 -0.77
C PHE A 13 -9.80 8.40 -1.42
N VAL A 14 -9.24 9.40 -0.75
CA VAL A 14 -8.07 10.11 -1.27
C VAL A 14 -6.86 9.18 -1.36
N THR A 15 -6.61 8.37 -0.33
CA THR A 15 -5.43 7.49 -0.27
C THR A 15 -5.51 6.35 -1.29
N GLU A 16 -6.70 5.80 -1.55
CA GLU A 16 -6.92 4.83 -2.63
C GLU A 16 -6.68 5.44 -4.00
N LYS A 17 -7.16 6.67 -4.25
CA LYS A 17 -6.97 7.34 -5.54
C LYS A 17 -5.50 7.69 -5.79
N VAL A 18 -4.83 8.26 -4.77
CA VAL A 18 -3.42 8.65 -4.84
C VAL A 18 -2.47 7.46 -4.81
N GLY A 19 -2.89 6.34 -4.22
CA GLY A 19 -2.13 5.10 -4.16
C GLY A 19 -2.23 4.22 -5.40
N THR A 20 -2.68 4.76 -6.54
CA THR A 20 -2.58 4.10 -7.85
C THR A 20 -1.27 4.46 -8.54
N MET A 21 -0.63 3.52 -9.24
CA MET A 21 0.61 3.78 -10.01
C MET A 21 0.45 4.93 -11.02
N THR A 22 -0.75 5.10 -11.58
CA THR A 22 -1.10 6.21 -12.48
C THR A 22 -0.89 7.59 -11.83
N CYS A 23 -1.13 7.70 -10.52
CA CYS A 23 -0.97 8.95 -9.80
C CYS A 23 0.50 9.38 -9.68
N ALA A 24 1.42 8.42 -9.52
CA ALA A 24 2.86 8.70 -9.52
C ALA A 24 3.32 9.27 -10.87
N TYR A 25 2.81 8.72 -11.98
CA TYR A 25 3.08 9.27 -13.32
C TYR A 25 2.48 10.67 -13.49
N PHE A 26 1.30 10.91 -12.94
CA PHE A 26 0.66 12.23 -13.00
C PHE A 26 1.46 13.29 -12.24
N PHE A 27 1.93 12.99 -11.01
CA PHE A 27 2.76 13.93 -10.27
C PHE A 27 4.14 14.15 -10.89
N ALA A 28 4.74 13.12 -11.48
CA ALA A 28 5.94 13.29 -12.27
C ALA A 28 5.70 14.25 -13.44
N LEU A 29 4.59 14.08 -14.18
CA LEU A 29 4.21 14.97 -15.28
C LEU A 29 3.96 16.40 -14.80
N LEU A 30 3.26 16.57 -13.68
CA LEU A 30 3.02 17.89 -13.08
C LEU A 30 4.33 18.56 -12.66
N ALA A 31 5.26 17.81 -12.07
CA ALA A 31 6.57 18.35 -11.76
C ALA A 31 7.28 18.83 -13.03
N LEU A 32 7.25 18.06 -14.13
CA LEU A 32 7.84 18.47 -15.41
C LEU A 32 7.33 19.82 -15.96
N ILE A 33 6.13 20.26 -15.59
CA ILE A 33 5.60 21.59 -15.99
C ILE A 33 6.42 22.73 -15.37
N SER A 34 7.01 22.52 -14.19
CA SER A 34 7.85 23.51 -13.48
C SER A 34 9.34 23.46 -13.85
N LEU A 35 9.76 22.42 -14.58
CA LEU A 35 11.12 22.30 -15.13
C LEU A 35 11.58 23.51 -15.98
N PRO A 36 10.78 24.06 -16.91
CA PRO A 36 11.22 25.21 -17.72
C PRO A 36 11.55 26.46 -16.90
N GLU A 37 10.89 26.68 -15.76
CA GLU A 37 11.23 27.79 -14.86
C GLU A 37 12.62 27.59 -14.25
N ALA A 38 12.90 26.39 -13.72
CA ALA A 38 14.20 26.06 -13.13
C ALA A 38 15.36 26.11 -14.15
N LEU A 39 15.10 25.75 -15.42
CA LEU A 39 16.12 25.87 -16.49
C LEU A 39 16.33 27.32 -16.93
N SER A 40 15.32 28.18 -16.81
CA SER A 40 15.42 29.59 -17.20
C SER A 40 16.27 30.40 -16.22
N SER A 41 16.45 29.91 -15.00
CA SER A 41 17.27 30.57 -13.98
C SER A 41 18.78 30.49 -14.25
N GLU A 42 19.25 29.70 -15.24
CA GLU A 42 20.66 29.50 -15.65
C GLU A 42 21.64 29.06 -14.53
N ASP A 43 21.16 28.86 -13.30
CA ASP A 43 21.94 28.48 -12.13
C ASP A 43 21.87 26.95 -11.88
N PRO A 44 23.01 26.23 -11.91
CA PRO A 44 23.04 24.79 -11.67
C PRO A 44 22.48 24.38 -10.28
N LEU A 45 22.63 25.27 -9.30
CA LEU A 45 22.16 25.06 -7.92
C LEU A 45 20.63 25.06 -7.82
N GLU A 46 19.95 25.86 -8.64
CA GLU A 46 18.50 25.94 -8.68
C GLU A 46 17.88 24.70 -9.31
N ILE A 47 18.49 24.20 -10.39
CA ILE A 47 18.08 22.94 -11.04
C ILE A 47 18.18 21.77 -10.07
N VAL A 48 19.29 21.65 -9.33
CA VAL A 48 19.47 20.57 -8.34
C VAL A 48 18.47 20.70 -7.20
N SER A 49 18.25 21.91 -6.69
CA SER A 49 17.27 22.17 -5.63
C SER A 49 15.85 21.82 -6.08
N TRP A 50 15.47 22.20 -7.30
CA TRP A 50 14.18 21.87 -7.89
C TRP A 50 13.97 20.35 -8.03
N ILE A 51 15.01 19.61 -8.46
CA ILE A 51 14.95 18.14 -8.53
C ILE A 51 14.75 17.54 -7.13
N ALA A 52 15.54 17.98 -6.14
CA ALA A 52 15.54 17.44 -4.78
C ALA A 52 14.25 17.73 -4.02
N GLU A 53 13.68 18.91 -4.21
CA GLU A 53 12.50 19.37 -3.49
C GLU A 53 11.25 19.11 -4.33
N THR A 54 11.03 19.88 -5.40
CA THR A 54 9.75 19.83 -6.14
C THR A 54 9.51 18.48 -6.82
N PHE A 55 10.51 17.92 -7.50
CA PHE A 55 10.32 16.66 -8.23
C PHE A 55 10.35 15.44 -7.30
N LEU A 56 11.46 15.25 -6.57
CA LEU A 56 11.67 14.09 -5.70
C LEU A 56 10.60 14.03 -4.60
N GLN A 57 10.25 15.14 -3.94
CA GLN A 57 9.29 15.11 -2.84
C GLN A 57 7.88 14.72 -3.30
N LEU A 58 7.36 15.34 -4.36
CA LEU A 58 6.01 15.03 -4.88
C LEU A 58 5.91 13.57 -5.32
N VAL A 59 6.93 13.09 -6.05
CA VAL A 59 6.95 11.74 -6.60
C VAL A 59 7.19 10.70 -5.49
N LEU A 60 8.11 10.96 -4.55
CA LEU A 60 8.38 10.07 -3.42
C LEU A 60 7.14 9.86 -2.56
N LEU A 61 6.41 10.93 -2.22
CA LEU A 61 5.20 10.81 -1.41
C LEU A 61 4.16 9.90 -2.09
N SER A 62 3.95 10.05 -3.40
CA SER A 62 3.02 9.21 -4.14
C SER A 62 3.48 7.75 -4.23
N ILE A 63 4.76 7.51 -4.56
CA ILE A 63 5.31 6.15 -4.64
C ILE A 63 5.25 5.44 -3.29
N ILE A 64 5.50 6.14 -2.18
CA ILE A 64 5.39 5.57 -0.83
C ILE A 64 3.96 5.07 -0.57
N ILE A 65 2.94 5.87 -0.88
CA ILE A 65 1.53 5.50 -0.69
C ILE A 65 1.18 4.28 -1.55
N VAL A 66 1.59 4.26 -2.81
CA VAL A 66 1.36 3.11 -3.71
C VAL A 66 2.05 1.86 -3.17
N GLY A 67 3.30 1.97 -2.72
CA GLY A 67 4.06 0.85 -2.16
C GLY A 67 3.44 0.31 -0.87
N GLN A 68 2.85 1.17 -0.03
CA GLN A 68 2.10 0.76 1.15
C GLN A 68 0.80 0.03 0.78
N ASN A 69 0.06 0.50 -0.21
CA ASN A 69 -1.15 -0.16 -0.69
C ASN A 69 -0.86 -1.55 -1.27
N ILE A 70 0.18 -1.69 -2.11
CA ILE A 70 0.57 -2.99 -2.68
C ILE A 70 0.96 -3.99 -1.59
N GLN A 71 1.72 -3.54 -0.59
CA GLN A 71 2.09 -4.39 0.55
C GLN A 71 0.87 -4.80 1.38
N GLY A 72 -0.09 -3.90 1.55
CA GLY A 72 -1.37 -4.19 2.22
C GLY A 72 -2.16 -5.29 1.50
N ASP A 73 -2.26 -5.22 0.18
CA ASP A 73 -2.97 -6.22 -0.63
C ASP A 73 -2.28 -7.59 -0.56
N ILE A 74 -0.95 -7.64 -0.62
CA ILE A 74 -0.19 -8.88 -0.47
C ILE A 74 -0.38 -9.47 0.93
N ALA A 75 -0.37 -8.63 1.97
CA ALA A 75 -0.57 -9.08 3.34
C ALA A 75 -1.98 -9.67 3.54
N GLU A 76 -3.03 -9.09 2.93
CA GLU A 76 -4.39 -9.64 2.99
C GLU A 76 -4.49 -10.98 2.23
N GLN A 77 -3.85 -11.11 1.06
CA GLN A 77 -3.80 -12.38 0.32
C GLN A 77 -3.09 -13.49 1.13
N GLN A 78 -1.99 -13.13 1.80
CA GLN A 78 -1.29 -14.04 2.70
C GLN A 78 -2.17 -14.42 3.88
N ALA A 79 -2.80 -13.44 4.54
CA ALA A 79 -3.71 -13.69 5.65
C ALA A 79 -4.88 -14.61 5.27
N GLN A 80 -5.41 -14.50 4.05
CA GLN A 80 -6.46 -15.38 3.56
C GLN A 80 -5.95 -16.82 3.36
N THR A 81 -4.77 -16.98 2.75
CA THR A 81 -4.14 -18.30 2.56
C THR A 81 -3.81 -18.96 3.90
N ASP A 82 -3.32 -18.18 4.85
CA ASP A 82 -3.03 -18.63 6.21
C ASP A 82 -4.31 -19.09 6.91
N ARG A 83 -5.41 -18.30 6.83
CA ARG A 83 -6.71 -18.68 7.40
C ARG A 83 -7.19 -20.03 6.89
N GLU A 84 -7.08 -20.29 5.58
CA GLU A 84 -7.47 -21.56 4.97
C GLU A 84 -6.58 -22.71 5.45
N THR A 85 -5.27 -22.48 5.53
CA THR A 85 -4.30 -23.45 6.05
C THR A 85 -4.58 -23.80 7.52
N LEU A 86 -4.84 -22.80 8.37
CA LEU A 86 -5.19 -23.01 9.77
C LEU A 86 -6.50 -23.81 9.91
N ALA A 87 -7.49 -23.55 9.06
CA ALA A 87 -8.75 -24.30 9.06
C ALA A 87 -8.53 -25.78 8.68
N ALA A 88 -7.69 -26.07 7.68
CA ALA A 88 -7.33 -27.42 7.30
C ALA A 88 -6.59 -28.17 8.43
N ILE A 89 -5.62 -27.51 9.06
CA ILE A 89 -4.88 -28.07 10.20
C ILE A 89 -5.81 -28.39 11.37
N LYS A 90 -6.75 -27.50 11.70
CA LYS A 90 -7.74 -27.73 12.77
C LYS A 90 -8.58 -28.97 12.49
N LYS A 91 -9.04 -29.15 11.25
CA LYS A 91 -9.83 -30.32 10.85
C LYS A 91 -9.03 -31.62 10.98
N LEU A 92 -7.78 -31.62 10.50
CA LEU A 92 -6.88 -32.77 10.65
C LEU A 92 -6.63 -33.11 12.13
N ALA A 93 -6.45 -32.11 12.99
CA ALA A 93 -6.28 -32.32 14.43
C ALA A 93 -7.53 -32.92 15.08
N GLU A 94 -8.74 -32.48 14.69
CA GLU A 94 -10.01 -33.07 15.13
C GLU A 94 -10.13 -34.53 14.67
N GLU A 95 -9.79 -34.84 13.42
CA GLU A 95 -9.82 -36.21 12.89
C GLU A 95 -8.84 -37.12 13.65
N ILE A 96 -7.61 -36.66 13.90
CA ILE A 96 -6.63 -37.40 14.72
C ILE A 96 -7.16 -37.61 16.14
N HIS A 97 -7.77 -36.59 16.76
CA HIS A 97 -8.31 -36.70 18.10
C HIS A 97 -9.44 -37.75 18.18
N VAL A 98 -10.32 -37.78 17.18
CA VAL A 98 -11.40 -38.77 17.08
C VAL A 98 -10.83 -40.17 16.91
N VAL A 99 -9.86 -40.37 16.02
CA VAL A 99 -9.20 -41.67 15.80
C VAL A 99 -8.46 -42.16 17.05
N ALA A 100 -7.74 -41.28 17.74
CA ALA A 100 -7.04 -41.60 18.98
C ALA A 100 -8.01 -42.02 20.10
N THR A 101 -9.18 -41.37 20.19
CA THR A 101 -10.20 -41.68 21.20
C THR A 101 -10.92 -43.00 20.90
N GLN A 102 -11.17 -43.32 19.63
CA GLN A 102 -11.72 -44.62 19.21
C GLN A 102 -10.73 -45.78 19.46
N SER A 103 -9.43 -45.51 19.41
CA SER A 103 -8.38 -46.53 19.65
C SER A 103 -8.24 -46.92 21.13
N GLN A 104 -8.76 -46.14 22.07
CA GLN A 104 -8.74 -46.45 23.51
C GLN A 104 -10.00 -47.15 24.02
N THR A 105 -11.03 -47.31 23.17
CA THR A 105 -12.32 -47.92 23.54
C THR A 105 -12.53 -49.34 23.01
N ASN A 106 -11.54 -49.90 22.29
CA ASN A 106 -11.41 -51.33 21.97
C ASN A 106 -10.27 -51.95 22.80
#